data_AF-A0A1Q7X2M3-F1
#
_entry.id   AF-A0A1Q7X2M3-F1
#
_cell.length_a   1.000
_cell.length_b   1.000
_cell.length_c   1.000
_cell.angle_alpha   90.00
_cell.angle_beta   90.00
_cell.angle_gamma   90.00
#
_symmetry.space_group_name_H-M   'P 1'
#
loop_
_entity.id
_entity.type
_entity.pdbx_description
1 polymer ?
#
loop_
_entity_poly.entity_id
_entity_poly.type
_entity_poly.pdbx_seq_one_letter_code
_entity_poly.pdbx_strand_id
1 'polypeptide(L)'
;MRQASSEIREFTLTIVNEAFNSRRVCYQDGPEICSLRLHRELATYSNRPPQTHYLISEIDLDEYRNAHAPKASGNSYKPKPAQSL
;
A
#
# COMPACT_ATOMS: atom_id res chain seq x y z
N MET A 1 -7.43 35.90 17.56
CA MET A 1 -6.88 34.88 16.63
C MET A 1 -7.07 33.51 17.24
N ARG A 2 -7.83 32.61 16.61
CA ARG A 2 -7.89 31.20 17.04
C ARG A 2 -6.58 30.55 16.62
N GLN A 3 -5.68 30.36 17.57
CA GLN A 3 -4.55 29.46 17.41
C GLN A 3 -5.16 28.09 17.15
N ALA A 4 -5.08 27.60 15.91
CA ALA A 4 -5.38 26.21 15.63
C ALA A 4 -4.31 25.43 16.38
N SER A 5 -4.63 24.94 17.58
CA SER A 5 -3.85 23.91 18.21
C SER A 5 -3.75 22.79 17.18
N SER A 6 -2.56 22.58 16.63
CA SER A 6 -2.26 21.40 15.83
C SER A 6 -2.40 20.20 16.77
N GLU A 7 -3.63 19.72 16.91
CA GLU A 7 -3.94 18.57 17.74
C GLU A 7 -3.19 17.38 17.15
N ILE A 8 -2.30 16.79 17.95
CA ILE A 8 -1.63 15.55 17.58
C ILE A 8 -2.69 14.46 17.63
N ARG A 9 -2.97 13.86 16.48
CA ARG A 9 -3.94 12.77 16.35
C ARG A 9 -3.21 11.46 16.10
N GLU A 10 -3.57 10.44 16.86
CA GLU A 10 -3.07 9.08 16.68
C GLU A 10 -4.00 8.28 15.77
N PHE A 11 -3.42 7.48 14.88
CA PHE A 11 -4.14 6.62 13.95
C PHE A 11 -3.61 5.20 14.04
N THR A 12 -4.51 4.23 14.10
CA THR A 12 -4.18 2.80 14.08
C THR A 12 -4.71 2.19 12.80
N LEU A 13 -3.83 1.57 12.03
CA LEU A 13 -4.20 0.81 10.83
C LEU A 13 -3.85 -0.66 11.04
N THR A 14 -4.79 -1.54 10.71
CA THR A 14 -4.68 -2.98 10.95
C THR A 14 -4.70 -3.74 9.65
N ILE A 15 -3.67 -4.55 9.41
CA ILE A 15 -3.64 -5.56 8.34
C ILE A 15 -3.84 -6.92 8.98
N VAL A 16 -4.82 -7.69 8.48
CA VAL A 16 -5.06 -9.06 8.97
C VAL A 16 -3.89 -9.95 8.57
N ASN A 17 -3.39 -10.78 9.50
CA ASN A 17 -2.24 -11.66 9.26
C ASN A 17 -2.41 -12.57 8.02
N GLU A 18 -3.64 -12.95 7.70
CA GLU A 18 -3.95 -13.75 6.51
C GLU A 18 -3.48 -13.08 5.21
N ALA A 19 -3.48 -11.74 5.13
CA ALA A 19 -2.97 -11.00 3.98
C ALA A 19 -1.50 -11.33 3.66
N PHE A 20 -0.69 -11.50 4.70
CA PHE A 20 0.71 -11.88 4.57
C PHE A 20 0.86 -13.39 4.32
N ASN A 21 0.11 -14.21 5.06
CA ASN A 21 0.19 -15.68 4.93
C ASN A 21 -0.24 -16.19 3.56
N SER A 22 -1.24 -15.53 2.95
CA SER A 22 -1.71 -15.82 1.59
C SER A 22 -0.77 -15.28 0.49
N ARG A 23 0.37 -14.70 0.85
CA ARG A 23 1.34 -14.06 -0.06
C ARG A 23 0.72 -12.98 -0.96
N ARG A 24 -0.38 -12.36 -0.52
CA ARG A 24 -0.98 -11.24 -1.25
C ARG A 24 -0.11 -9.98 -1.14
N VAL A 25 0.54 -9.80 0.01
CA VAL A 25 1.46 -8.69 0.29
C VAL A 25 2.65 -9.16 1.12
N CYS A 26 3.82 -8.51 0.98
CA CYS A 26 4.98 -8.80 1.82
C CYS A 26 4.86 -8.08 3.17
N TYR A 27 5.43 -8.65 4.24
CA TYR A 27 5.52 -7.98 5.54
C TYR A 27 6.26 -6.63 5.45
N GLN A 28 7.21 -6.50 4.52
CA GLN A 28 7.97 -5.28 4.31
C GLN A 28 7.13 -4.15 3.70
N ASP A 29 6.04 -4.50 3.01
CA ASP A 29 5.15 -3.55 2.34
C ASP A 29 4.07 -3.00 3.29
N GLY A 30 3.88 -3.64 4.45
CA GLY A 30 2.87 -3.27 5.44
C GLY A 30 2.86 -1.78 5.81
N PRO A 31 4.01 -1.15 6.13
CA PRO A 31 4.07 0.28 6.43
C PRO A 31 3.59 1.17 5.28
N GLU A 32 3.94 0.83 4.03
CA GLU A 32 3.54 1.61 2.86
C GLU A 32 2.04 1.50 2.59
N ILE A 33 1.48 0.28 2.69
CA ILE A 33 0.04 0.03 2.55
C ILE A 33 -0.75 0.86 3.59
N CYS A 34 -0.31 0.86 4.85
CA CYS A 34 -0.92 1.66 5.90
C CYS A 34 -0.84 3.17 5.60
N SER A 35 0.31 3.65 5.16
CA SER A 35 0.50 5.06 4.80
C SER A 35 -0.44 5.49 3.66
N LEU A 36 -0.56 4.66 2.61
CA LEU A 36 -1.42 4.94 1.47
C LEU A 36 -2.90 5.02 1.88
N ARG A 37 -3.38 4.08 2.71
CA ARG A 37 -4.75 4.14 3.23
C ARG A 37 -4.97 5.40 4.06
N LEU A 38 -4.05 5.73 4.97
CA LEU A 38 -4.15 6.92 5.80
C LEU A 38 -4.26 8.20 4.95
N HIS A 39 -3.42 8.36 3.92
CA HIS A 39 -3.50 9.52 3.03
C HIS A 39 -4.84 9.62 2.30
N ARG A 40 -5.44 8.50 1.89
CA ARG A 40 -6.77 8.49 1.26
C ARG A 40 -7.85 8.98 2.22
N GLU A 41 -7.84 8.51 3.46
CA GLU A 41 -8.81 8.95 4.48
C GLU A 41 -8.63 10.44 4.80
N LEU A 42 -7.38 10.89 4.96
CA LEU A 42 -7.08 12.30 5.19
C LEU A 42 -7.54 13.17 4.02
N ALA A 43 -7.32 12.76 2.77
CA ALA A 43 -7.79 13.48 1.59
C ALA A 43 -9.33 13.51 1.51
N THR A 44 -9.99 12.39 1.81
CA THR A 44 -11.45 12.25 1.74
C THR A 44 -12.16 13.17 2.74
N TYR A 45 -11.63 13.29 3.95
CA TYR A 45 -12.24 14.06 5.03
C TYR A 45 -11.59 15.41 5.30
N SER A 46 -10.87 15.98 4.32
CA SER A 46 -10.20 17.30 4.47
C SER A 46 -9.33 17.39 5.73
N ASN A 47 -8.50 16.37 5.96
CA ASN A 47 -7.65 16.17 7.14
C ASN A 47 -8.38 15.99 8.48
N ARG A 48 -9.71 15.83 8.47
CA ARG A 48 -10.52 15.57 9.67
C ARG A 48 -11.38 14.31 9.54
N PRO A 49 -10.76 13.13 9.35
CA PRO A 49 -11.51 11.88 9.39
C PRO A 49 -12.22 11.70 10.74
N PRO A 50 -13.46 11.17 10.73
CA PRO A 50 -14.24 10.94 11.95
C PRO A 50 -13.71 9.76 12.78
N GLN A 51 -12.95 8.85 12.14
CA GLN A 51 -12.39 7.66 12.78
C GLN A 51 -10.86 7.71 12.80
N THR A 52 -10.28 7.00 13.77
CA THR A 52 -8.83 6.86 13.93
C THR A 52 -8.35 5.42 13.75
N HIS A 53 -9.27 4.46 13.69
CA HIS A 53 -8.98 3.03 13.50
C HIS A 53 -9.46 2.58 12.13
N TYR A 54 -8.56 2.00 11.34
CA TYR A 54 -8.86 1.53 9.98
C TYR A 54 -8.41 0.09 9.80
N LEU A 55 -9.30 -0.73 9.24
CA LEU A 55 -8.96 -2.06 8.77
C LEU A 55 -8.56 -1.96 7.29
N ILE A 56 -7.38 -2.47 6.95
CA ILE A 56 -6.94 -2.63 5.57
C ILE A 56 -7.74 -3.78 4.96
N SER A 57 -8.57 -3.45 3.97
CA SER A 57 -9.45 -4.38 3.30
C SER A 57 -8.73 -5.15 2.19
N GLU A 58 -9.36 -6.22 1.69
CA GLU A 58 -8.84 -6.94 0.50
C GLU A 58 -8.71 -6.01 -0.72
N ILE A 59 -9.61 -5.04 -0.86
CA ILE A 59 -9.58 -4.05 -1.94
C ILE A 59 -8.31 -3.19 -1.86
N ASP A 60 -7.93 -2.74 -0.66
CA ASP A 60 -6.71 -1.96 -0.47
C ASP A 60 -5.46 -2.74 -0.86
N LEU A 61 -5.43 -4.04 -0.52
CA LEU A 61 -4.31 -4.94 -0.84
C LEU A 61 -4.23 -5.21 -2.35
N ASP A 62 -5.37 -5.43 -3.01
CA ASP A 62 -5.42 -5.66 -4.46
C ASP A 62 -5.02 -4.40 -5.23
N GLU A 63 -5.47 -3.22 -4.80
CA GLU A 63 -5.06 -1.95 -5.39
C GLU A 63 -3.56 -1.70 -5.23
N TYR A 64 -3.01 -1.95 -4.04
CA TYR A 64 -1.56 -1.87 -3.82
C TYR A 64 -0.82 -2.81 -4.75
N ARG A 65 -1.21 -4.09 -4.81
CA ARG A 65 -0.59 -5.07 -5.71
C ARG A 65 -0.67 -4.63 -7.17
N ASN A 66 -1.79 -4.09 -7.63
CA ASN A 66 -1.95 -3.67 -9.01
C ASN A 66 -1.09 -2.45 -9.35
N ALA A 67 -0.93 -1.51 -8.42
CA ALA A 67 -0.08 -0.33 -8.61
C ALA A 67 1.43 -0.65 -8.55
N HIS A 68 1.82 -1.66 -7.75
CA HIS A 68 3.21 -2.05 -7.51
C HIS A 68 3.63 -3.31 -8.27
N ALA A 69 2.73 -3.95 -9.02
CA ALA A 69 3.07 -5.05 -9.88
C ALA A 69 4.15 -4.60 -10.88
N PRO A 70 5.25 -5.35 -11.02
CA PRO A 70 6.24 -5.03 -12.04
C PRO A 70 5.50 -4.98 -13.38
N LYS A 71 5.55 -3.81 -14.02
CA LYS A 71 5.04 -3.64 -15.39
C LYS A 71 5.63 -4.80 -16.19
N ALA A 72 4.78 -5.60 -16.83
CA ALA A 72 5.21 -6.72 -17.65
C ALA A 72 6.26 -6.18 -18.63
N SER A 73 7.52 -6.40 -18.30
CA SER A 73 8.61 -6.01 -19.17
C SER A 73 8.48 -6.97 -20.33
N GLY A 74 8.06 -6.46 -21.48
CA GLY A 74 8.15 -7.16 -22.75
C GLY A 74 9.61 -7.40 -23.16
N ASN A 75 10.50 -7.69 -22.22
CA ASN A 75 11.88 -8.06 -22.48
C ASN A 75 11.89 -9.52 -22.91
N SER A 76 11.67 -9.67 -24.22
CA SER A 76 12.13 -10.78 -25.03
C SER A 76 13.64 -10.97 -24.83
N TYR A 77 14.03 -11.65 -23.75
CA TYR A 77 15.35 -12.27 -23.70
C TYR A 77 15.34 -13.41 -24.72
N LYS A 78 15.68 -13.09 -25.97
CA LYS A 78 16.03 -14.11 -26.95
C LYS A 78 17.31 -14.77 -26.46
N PRO A 79 17.33 -16.10 -26.20
CA PRO A 79 18.56 -16.78 -25.85
C PRO A 79 19.57 -16.58 -27.00
N LYS A 80 20.80 -16.20 -26.64
CA LYS A 80 21.92 -16.05 -27.57
C LYS A 80 22.18 -17.42 -28.20
N PRO A 81 22.16 -17.59 -29.53
CA PRO A 81 22.44 -18.89 -30.13
C PRO A 81 23.88 -19.29 -29.78
N ALA A 82 24.04 -20.52 -29.28
CA ALA A 82 25.33 -21.10 -28.97
C ALA A 82 26.20 -21.09 -30.25
N GLN A 83 27.31 -20.36 -30.23
CA GLN A 83 28.33 -20.50 -31.26
C GLN A 83 29.02 -21.85 -31.04
N SER A 84 28.75 -22.79 -31.93
CA SER A 84 29.57 -23.96 -32.16
C SER A 84 30.82 -23.56 -32.95
N LEU A 85 32.00 -23.64 -32.34
CA LEU A 85 33.25 -23.99 -33.02
C LEU A 85 34.25 -24.57 -32.01
#